data_AF-A0A2E4BT16-F1
#
_entry.id   AF-A0A2E4BT16-F1
#
_cell.length_a   1.000
_cell.length_b   1.000
_cell.length_c   1.000
_cell.angle_alpha   90.00
_cell.angle_beta   90.00
_cell.angle_gamma   90.00
#
_symmetry.space_group_name_H-M   'P 1'
#
loop_
_entity.id
_entity.type
_entity.pdbx_description
1 polymer ?
#
loop_
_entity_poly.entity_id
_entity_poly.type
_entity_poly.pdbx_seq_one_letter_code
_entity_poly.pdbx_strand_id
1 'polypeptide(L)' 'MSVIDIHTHMFGYDWLDMLKKHGAPNYASKSMEDGRNYLMEMGSPAAAFEDEAFDYDKRIIMMDKAGIDLAIVSLTSP' A
#
# COMPACT_ATOMS: atom_id res chain seq x y z
N MET A 1 -9.46 26.34 0.12
CA MET A 1 -10.15 25.43 -0.81
C MET A 1 -9.64 24.04 -0.50
N SER A 2 -10.50 23.04 -0.29
CA SER A 2 -10.04 21.73 0.17
C SER A 2 -9.31 20.96 -0.93
N VAL A 3 -8.21 20.28 -0.56
CA VAL A 3 -7.44 19.37 -1.41
C VAL A 3 -7.93 17.95 -1.15
N ILE A 4 -8.45 17.30 -2.19
CA ILE A 4 -9.02 15.95 -2.10
C ILE A 4 -8.21 15.02 -2.99
N ASP A 5 -7.62 13.99 -2.37
CA ASP A 5 -6.97 12.88 -3.06
C ASP A 5 -7.98 11.75 -3.27
N ILE A 6 -8.32 11.48 -4.53
CA ILE A 6 -9.27 10.43 -4.91
C ILE A 6 -8.59 9.17 -5.46
N HIS A 7 -7.25 9.15 -5.56
CA HIS A 7 -6.51 8.04 -6.13
C HIS A 7 -5.34 7.68 -5.25
N THR A 8 -5.65 6.91 -4.22
CA THR A 8 -4.66 6.46 -3.27
C THR A 8 -5.06 5.14 -2.63
N HIS A 9 -4.07 4.41 -2.15
CA HIS A 9 -4.25 3.05 -1.67
C HIS A 9 -3.90 2.91 -0.20
N MET A 10 -4.62 2.01 0.45
CA MET A 10 -4.25 1.42 1.73
C MET A 10 -4.25 -0.10 1.56
N PHE A 11 -3.27 -0.73 2.19
CA PHE A 11 -3.22 -2.17 2.39
C PHE A 11 -3.77 -2.51 3.78
N GLY A 12 -4.00 -3.79 4.03
CA GLY A 12 -4.35 -4.29 5.36
C GLY A 12 -3.59 -5.57 5.66
N TYR A 13 -3.34 -5.85 6.94
CA TYR A 13 -2.66 -7.09 7.34
C TYR A 13 -3.46 -8.34 6.94
N ASP A 14 -4.79 -8.29 7.06
CA ASP A 14 -5.67 -9.38 6.60
C ASP A 14 -5.56 -9.60 5.08
N TRP A 15 -5.45 -8.53 4.29
CA TRP A 15 -5.22 -8.63 2.85
C TRP A 15 -3.84 -9.22 2.55
N LEU A 16 -2.81 -8.79 3.28
CA LEU A 16 -1.45 -9.32 3.12
C LEU A 16 -1.39 -10.82 3.49
N ASP A 17 -2.14 -11.25 4.48
CA ASP A 17 -2.22 -12.67 4.84
C ASP A 17 -3.00 -13.50 3.82
N MET A 18 -4.06 -12.92 3.22
CA MET A 18 -4.73 -13.52 2.07
C MET A 18 -3.79 -13.64 0.86
N LEU A 19 -2.99 -12.61 0.58
CA LEU A 19 -1.97 -12.62 -0.48
C LEU A 19 -0.95 -13.74 -0.27
N LYS A 20 -0.43 -13.90 0.95
CA LYS A 20 0.52 -14.99 1.27
C LYS A 20 -0.10 -16.37 1.07
N LYS A 21 -1.39 -16.54 1.40
CA LYS A 21 -2.09 -17.82 1.33
C LYS A 21 -2.57 -18.18 -0.08
N HIS A 22 -2.91 -17.18 -0.89
CA HIS A 22 -3.65 -17.38 -2.15
C HIS A 22 -3.03 -16.72 -3.37
N GLY A 23 -2.02 -15.87 -3.21
CA GLY A 23 -1.45 -15.07 -4.30
C GLY A 23 -0.66 -15.88 -5.34
N ALA A 24 -0.03 -16.99 -4.92
CA ALA A 24 0.79 -17.80 -5.81
C ALA A 24 -0.05 -18.41 -6.97
N PRO A 25 0.52 -18.55 -8.19
CA PRO A 25 1.91 -18.23 -8.54
C PRO A 25 2.12 -16.78 -8.99
N ASN A 26 1.06 -16.01 -9.20
CA ASN A 26 1.13 -14.71 -9.86
C ASN A 26 1.50 -13.59 -8.90
N TYR A 27 1.17 -13.73 -7.62
CA TYR A 27 1.35 -12.69 -6.62
C TYR A 27 2.11 -13.20 -5.40
N ALA A 28 2.95 -12.32 -4.85
CA ALA A 28 3.70 -12.60 -3.64
C ALA A 28 4.03 -11.31 -2.88
N SER A 29 4.53 -11.48 -1.66
CA SER A 29 5.24 -10.44 -0.92
C SER A 29 6.72 -10.79 -0.87
N LYS A 30 7.61 -9.84 -1.15
CA LYS A 30 9.07 -10.07 -1.13
C LYS A 30 9.83 -8.87 -0.56
N SER A 31 10.84 -9.13 0.26
CA SER A 31 11.83 -8.12 0.68
C SER A 31 12.86 -7.91 -0.43
N MET A 32 13.15 -6.65 -0.75
CA MET A 32 14.09 -6.25 -1.81
C MET A 32 15.38 -5.65 -1.23
N GLU A 33 16.37 -5.41 -2.09
CA GLU A 33 17.73 -4.95 -1.70
C GLU A 33 17.75 -3.58 -1.01
N ASP A 34 16.72 -2.76 -1.23
CA ASP A 34 16.53 -1.46 -0.58
C ASP A 34 15.96 -1.57 0.85
N GLY A 35 15.76 -2.79 1.35
CA GLY A 35 15.27 -3.05 2.70
C GLY A 35 13.75 -2.95 2.86
N ARG A 36 13.00 -2.65 1.80
CA ARG A 36 11.53 -2.59 1.82
C ARG A 36 10.91 -3.92 1.41
N ASN A 37 9.67 -4.14 1.87
CA ASN A 37 8.83 -5.21 1.37
C ASN A 37 7.99 -4.70 0.20
N TYR A 38 7.70 -5.57 -0.76
CA TYR A 38 6.96 -5.25 -1.97
C TYR A 38 5.86 -6.26 -2.25
N LEU A 39 4.75 -5.76 -2.81
CA LEU A 39 3.86 -6.57 -3.64
C LEU A 39 4.61 -6.93 -4.92
N MET A 40 4.68 -8.22 -5.19
CA MET A 40 5.22 -8.78 -6.42
C MET A 40 4.06 -9.24 -7.29
N GLU A 41 4.06 -8.83 -8.55
CA GLU A 41 3.11 -9.27 -9.58
C GLU A 41 3.89 -9.90 -10.74
N MET A 42 3.54 -11.13 -11.09
CA MET A 42 4.19 -11.93 -12.14
C MET A 42 5.72 -11.96 -12.02
N GLY A 43 6.23 -11.94 -10.77
CA GLY A 43 7.66 -11.95 -10.46
C GLY A 43 8.35 -10.57 -10.45
N SER A 44 7.63 -9.48 -10.70
CA SER A 44 8.15 -8.10 -10.71
C SER A 44 7.60 -7.27 -9.55
N PRO A 45 8.37 -6.32 -8.99
CA PRO A 45 7.87 -5.45 -7.93
C PRO A 45 6.84 -4.46 -8.49
N ALA A 46 5.62 -4.49 -7.94
CA ALA A 46 4.51 -3.62 -8.35
C ALA A 46 4.33 -2.42 -7.42
N ALA A 47 4.39 -2.64 -6.10
CA ALA A 47 4.22 -1.58 -5.10
C ALA A 47 5.05 -1.85 -3.85
N ALA A 48 5.70 -0.82 -3.31
CA ALA A 48 6.35 -0.88 -2.00
C ALA A 48 5.30 -0.85 -0.87
N PHE A 49 5.53 -1.64 0.16
CA PHE A 49 4.76 -1.63 1.40
C PHE A 49 5.28 -0.55 2.34
N GLU A 50 5.01 0.70 1.96
CA GLU A 50 5.28 1.86 2.80
C GLU A 50 4.44 1.78 4.09
N ASP A 51 5.01 2.23 5.20
CA ASP A 51 4.38 2.17 6.52
C ASP A 51 3.02 2.91 6.53
N GLU A 52 2.96 4.09 5.89
CA GLU A 52 1.77 4.92 5.74
C GLU A 52 0.65 4.23 4.94
N ALA A 53 0.97 3.18 4.18
CA ALA A 53 -0.03 2.40 3.44
C ALA A 53 -0.64 1.28 4.30
N PHE A 54 -0.13 1.02 5.52
CA PHE A 54 -0.69 0.07 6.48
C PHE A 54 -1.22 0.74 7.76
N ASP A 55 -0.74 1.94 8.08
CA ASP A 55 -1.02 2.65 9.33
C ASP A 55 -1.68 4.01 9.05
N TYR A 56 -2.96 4.14 9.45
CA TYR A 56 -3.72 5.36 9.24
C TYR A 56 -3.20 6.56 10.04
N ASP A 57 -2.61 6.36 11.22
CA ASP A 57 -2.09 7.49 11.99
C ASP A 57 -0.86 8.09 11.27
N LYS A 58 0.02 7.22 10.76
CA LYS A 58 1.15 7.65 9.91
C LYS A 58 0.66 8.28 8.61
N ARG A 59 -0.39 7.72 7.99
CA ARG A 59 -1.04 8.27 6.79
C ARG A 59 -1.54 9.70 7.02
N ILE A 60 -2.22 9.96 8.14
CA ILE A 60 -2.73 11.30 8.45
C ILE A 60 -1.58 12.29 8.63
N ILE A 61 -0.51 11.93 9.34
CA ILE A 61 0.70 12.77 9.47
C ILE A 61 1.32 13.07 8.09
N MET A 62 1.34 12.10 7.18
CA MET A 62 1.80 12.28 5.81
C MET A 62 0.88 13.22 5.03
N MET A 63 -0.44 13.08 5.18
CA MET A 63 -1.44 13.95 4.54
C MET A 63 -1.31 15.39 5.00
N ASP A 64 -1.11 15.62 6.30
CA ASP A 64 -0.85 16.95 6.88
C ASP A 64 0.40 17.59 6.25
N LYS A 65 1.50 16.84 6.13
CA LYS A 65 2.74 17.31 5.50
C LYS A 65 2.57 17.62 4.01
N ALA A 66 1.71 16.87 3.32
CA ALA A 66 1.43 17.02 1.90
C ALA A 66 0.33 18.06 1.61
N GLY A 67 -0.39 18.54 2.63
CA GLY A 67 -1.53 19.44 2.46
C GLY A 67 -2.76 18.79 1.83
N ILE A 68 -3.02 17.51 2.14
CA ILE A 68 -4.20 16.76 1.67
C ILE A 68 -5.25 16.75 2.78
N ASP A 69 -6.41 17.36 2.53
CA ASP A 69 -7.48 17.49 3.54
C ASP A 69 -8.36 16.23 3.63
N LEU A 70 -8.53 15.50 2.53
CA LEU A 70 -9.33 14.27 2.46
C LEU A 70 -8.72 13.30 1.47
N ALA A 71 -8.64 12.02 1.86
CA ALA A 71 -8.24 10.93 0.98
C ALA A 71 -9.35 9.89 0.89
N ILE A 72 -9.77 9.57 -0.33
CA ILE A 72 -10.65 8.42 -0.61
C ILE A 72 -9.75 7.25 -0.97
N VAL A 73 -9.58 6.35 -0.01
CA VAL A 73 -8.69 5.19 -0.17
C VAL A 73 -9.40 4.04 -0.89
N SER A 74 -8.62 3.29 -1.65
CA SER A 74 -9.04 2.03 -2.29
C SER A 74 -8.02 0.93 -1.99
N LEU A 75 -8.45 -0.33 -2.06
CA LEU A 75 -7.49 -1.43 -2.01
C LEU A 75 -6.64 -1.43 -3.29
N THR A 76 -5.39 -1.86 -3.20
CA THR A 76 -4.52 -2.02 -4.38
C THR A 76 -5.06 -3.08 -5.36
N SER A 77 -4.52 -3.11 -6.58
CA SER A 77 -4.79 -4.20 -7.53
C SER A 77 -4.41 -5.55 -6.90
N PRO A 78 -5.20 -6.62 -7.13
CA PRO A 78 -4.80 -7.97 -6.74
C PRO A 78 -3.42 -8.29 -7.27
#